data_AF-A0A3N5EY85-F1
#
_entry.id   AF-A0A3N5EY85-F1
#
_cell.length_a   1.000
_cell.length_b   1.000
_cell.length_c   1.000
_cell.angle_alpha   90.00
_cell.angle_beta   90.00
_cell.angle_gamma   90.00
#
_symmetry.space_group_name_H-M   'P 1'
#
loop_
_entity.id
_entity.type
_entity.pdbx_description
1 polymer ?
#
loop_
_entity_poly.entity_id
_entity_poly.type
_entity_poly.pdbx_seq_one_letter_code
_entity_poly.pdbx_strand_id
1 'polypeptide(L)'
;MTVTVPVIDARRLPTRAGRDAGRVDPGFYNVEVSIVFDAAAWKRLTPAQREFLETQRVWLERTNLESAARDVTTERARQQAAGIQTLRCSPADEQRYLKLANDGAWDAIAEASPKHGPKLRELFGPK
;
A
#
# COMPACT_ATOMS: atom_id res chain seq x y z
N MET A 1 -14.53 -9.69 -12.94
CA MET A 1 -14.58 -10.21 -11.56
C MET A 1 -14.22 -9.06 -10.64
N THR A 2 -15.23 -8.40 -10.07
CA THR A 2 -15.04 -7.24 -9.18
C THR A 2 -14.79 -7.79 -7.78
N VAL A 3 -13.55 -7.71 -7.30
CA VAL A 3 -13.26 -7.94 -5.88
C VAL A 3 -13.60 -6.66 -5.14
N THR A 4 -14.83 -6.58 -4.64
CA THR A 4 -15.21 -5.55 -3.68
C THR A 4 -14.62 -5.95 -2.34
N VAL A 5 -13.45 -5.40 -2.00
CA VAL A 5 -13.01 -5.37 -0.61
C VAL A 5 -14.10 -4.60 0.15
N PRO A 6 -14.71 -5.17 1.21
CA PRO A 6 -15.71 -4.44 1.96
C PRO A 6 -15.04 -3.19 2.53
N VAL A 7 -15.39 -2.04 1.97
CA VAL A 7 -15.07 -0.74 2.57
C VAL A 7 -15.75 -0.78 3.94
N ILE A 8 -14.96 -0.78 5.00
CA ILE A 8 -15.47 -0.73 6.37
C ILE A 8 -16.43 0.45 6.43
N ASP A 9 -17.72 0.17 6.64
CA ASP A 9 -18.71 1.23 6.82
C ASP A 9 -18.41 1.91 8.14
N ALA A 10 -17.71 3.05 8.07
CA ALA A 10 -17.37 3.86 9.23
C ALA A 10 -18.61 4.24 10.08
N ARG A 11 -19.84 4.17 9.52
CA ARG A 11 -21.09 4.38 10.24
C ARG A 11 -21.51 3.21 11.14
N ARG A 12 -20.91 2.03 10.98
CA ARG A 12 -21.12 0.83 11.82
C ARG A 12 -20.04 0.61 12.86
N LEU A 13 -19.01 1.45 12.89
CA LEU A 13 -18.07 1.44 14.01
C LEU A 13 -18.78 2.03 15.23
N PRO A 14 -18.76 1.36 16.39
CA PRO A 14 -19.36 1.91 17.60
C PRO A 14 -18.71 3.26 17.88
N THR A 15 -19.53 4.32 17.88
CA THR A 15 -19.12 5.66 18.29
C THR A 15 -18.85 5.63 19.79
N ARG A 16 -17.67 5.16 20.17
CA ARG A 16 -17.09 5.49 21.46
C ARG A 16 -16.80 7.00 21.41
N ALA A 17 -17.78 7.79 21.81
CA ALA A 17 -17.59 9.19 22.17
C ALA A 17 -16.38 9.27 23.11
N GLY A 18 -15.37 10.07 22.75
CA GLY A 18 -14.23 10.37 23.64
C GLY A 18 -12.86 9.82 23.24
N ARG A 19 -12.62 9.40 22.00
CA ARG A 19 -11.25 9.40 21.47
C ARG A 19 -11.20 10.21 20.19
N ASP A 20 -10.46 11.31 20.23
CA ASP A 20 -10.05 12.08 19.07
C ASP A 20 -9.27 11.15 18.15
N ALA A 21 -9.96 10.48 17.22
CA ALA A 21 -9.31 9.60 16.26
C ALA A 21 -8.48 10.47 15.30
N GLY A 22 -7.17 10.37 15.40
CA GLY A 22 -6.23 11.08 14.55
C GLY A 22 -5.58 10.16 13.51
N ARG A 23 -5.50 10.59 12.26
CA ARG A 23 -4.60 10.04 11.25
C ARG A 23 -3.28 10.79 11.32
N VAL A 24 -2.17 10.09 11.52
CA VAL A 24 -0.83 10.68 11.47
C VAL A 24 -0.37 10.83 10.03
N ASP A 25 0.05 12.05 9.67
CA ASP A 25 0.72 12.38 8.42
C ASP A 25 2.18 12.82 8.71
N PRO A 26 3.13 12.59 7.77
CA PRO A 26 2.95 11.90 6.50
C PRO A 26 2.74 10.37 6.68
N GLY A 27 2.13 9.74 5.69
CA GLY A 27 2.16 8.27 5.59
C GLY A 27 3.57 7.79 5.25
N PHE A 28 3.85 6.52 5.50
CA PHE A 28 5.13 5.87 5.17
C PHE A 28 4.86 4.54 4.44
N TYR A 29 5.82 4.14 3.59
CA TYR A 29 5.73 3.02 2.66
C TYR A 29 4.62 3.14 1.59
N ASN A 30 4.58 2.15 0.70
CA ASN A 30 3.50 1.91 -0.23
C ASN A 30 2.85 0.57 0.09
N VAL A 31 1.52 0.49 -0.04
CA VAL A 31 0.80 -0.77 0.12
C VAL A 31 1.02 -1.61 -1.14
N GLU A 32 1.55 -2.82 -0.95
CA GLU A 32 1.73 -3.82 -2.00
C GLU A 32 0.67 -4.92 -1.80
N VAL A 33 -0.10 -5.20 -2.86
CA VAL A 33 -1.06 -6.30 -2.91
C VAL A 33 -0.90 -7.01 -4.25
N SER A 34 -0.42 -8.24 -4.19
CA SER A 34 -0.13 -9.06 -5.38
C SER A 34 -1.21 -10.09 -5.69
N ILE A 35 -1.38 -10.37 -6.98
CA ILE A 35 -2.01 -11.61 -7.45
C ILE A 35 -0.91 -12.65 -7.59
N VAL A 36 -1.02 -13.73 -6.83
CA VAL A 36 -0.08 -14.85 -6.88
C VAL A 36 -0.75 -16.08 -7.47
N PHE A 37 0.01 -16.83 -8.26
CA PHE A 37 -0.44 -18.08 -8.86
C PHE A 37 0.39 -19.25 -8.33
N ASP A 38 -0.22 -20.43 -8.25
CA ASP A 38 0.54 -21.66 -8.09
C ASP A 38 1.50 -21.85 -9.27
N ALA A 39 2.77 -22.14 -8.97
CA ALA A 39 3.82 -22.23 -9.97
C ALA A 39 3.61 -23.42 -10.93
N ALA A 40 3.06 -24.54 -10.44
CA ALA A 40 2.81 -25.70 -11.28
C ALA A 40 1.62 -25.47 -12.22
N ALA A 41 0.54 -24.87 -11.71
CA ALA A 41 -0.62 -24.46 -12.50
C ALA A 41 -0.23 -23.46 -13.58
N TRP A 42 0.56 -22.44 -13.22
CA TRP A 42 1.09 -21.47 -14.17
C TRP A 42 1.82 -22.16 -15.32
N LYS A 43 2.74 -23.10 -15.03
CA LYS A 43 3.50 -23.85 -16.04
C LYS A 43 2.64 -24.72 -16.96
N ARG A 44 1.46 -25.17 -16.51
CA ARG A 44 0.54 -25.99 -17.31
C ARG A 44 -0.33 -25.21 -18.29
N LEU A 45 -0.36 -23.87 -18.19
CA LEU A 45 -1.13 -23.03 -19.11
C LEU A 45 -0.62 -23.18 -20.54
N THR A 46 -1.55 -23.20 -21.50
CA THR A 46 -1.19 -23.06 -22.91
C THR A 46 -0.61 -21.65 -23.17
N PRO A 47 0.18 -21.46 -24.25
CA PRO A 47 0.68 -20.14 -24.61
C PRO A 47 -0.42 -19.08 -24.68
N ALA A 48 -1.56 -19.40 -25.30
CA ALA A 48 -2.70 -18.48 -25.42
C ALA A 48 -3.34 -18.12 -24.06
N GLN A 49 -3.45 -19.09 -23.13
CA GLN A 49 -3.97 -18.81 -21.78
C GLN A 49 -3.03 -17.91 -20.99
N ARG A 50 -1.71 -18.15 -21.09
CA ARG A 50 -0.69 -17.34 -20.43
C ARG A 50 -0.68 -15.92 -20.98
N GLU A 51 -0.69 -15.76 -22.30
CA GLU A 51 -0.74 -14.45 -22.96
C GLU A 51 -1.99 -13.66 -22.56
N PHE A 52 -3.14 -14.33 -22.49
CA PHE A 52 -4.36 -13.70 -22.00
C PHE A 52 -4.18 -13.17 -20.57
N LEU A 53 -3.69 -13.99 -19.64
CA LEU A 53 -3.50 -13.56 -18.24
C LEU A 53 -2.48 -12.44 -18.10
N GLU A 54 -1.37 -12.47 -18.85
CA GLU A 54 -0.40 -11.37 -18.87
C GLU A 54 -1.02 -10.07 -19.42
N THR A 55 -1.86 -10.17 -20.45
CA THR A 55 -2.61 -9.02 -20.96
C THR A 55 -3.54 -8.44 -19.88
N GLN A 56 -4.26 -9.30 -19.17
CA GLN A 56 -5.14 -8.88 -18.08
C GLN A 56 -4.35 -8.29 -16.89
N ARG A 57 -3.15 -8.80 -16.60
CA ARG A 57 -2.25 -8.25 -15.58
C ARG A 57 -1.90 -6.81 -15.88
N VAL A 58 -1.44 -6.53 -17.10
CA VAL A 58 -1.08 -5.15 -17.51
C VAL A 58 -2.29 -4.22 -17.43
N TRP A 59 -3.46 -4.67 -17.86
CA TRP A 59 -4.71 -3.91 -17.72
C TRP A 59 -5.01 -3.59 -16.25
N LEU A 60 -4.97 -4.60 -15.38
CA LEU A 60 -5.26 -4.45 -13.95
C LEU A 60 -4.27 -3.51 -13.26
N GLU A 61 -2.96 -3.65 -13.51
CA GLU A 61 -1.93 -2.79 -12.92
C GLU A 61 -2.17 -1.31 -13.27
N ARG A 62 -2.55 -1.02 -14.52
CA ARG A 62 -2.91 0.33 -14.95
C ARG A 62 -4.16 0.84 -14.24
N THR A 63 -5.24 0.05 -14.21
CA THR A 63 -6.49 0.44 -13.56
C THR A 63 -6.32 0.64 -12.05
N ASN A 64 -5.45 -0.13 -11.41
CA ASN A 64 -5.13 0.03 -9.99
C ASN A 64 -4.39 1.34 -9.73
N LEU A 65 -3.39 1.71 -10.55
CA LEU A 65 -2.69 2.98 -10.41
C LEU A 65 -3.65 4.18 -10.56
N GLU A 66 -4.52 4.15 -11.56
CA GLU A 66 -5.53 5.19 -11.79
C GLU A 66 -6.55 5.28 -10.64
N SER A 67 -6.94 4.14 -10.06
CA SER A 67 -7.90 4.10 -8.95
C SER A 67 -7.27 4.54 -7.63
N ALA A 68 -6.05 4.10 -7.32
CA ALA A 68 -5.36 4.45 -6.09
C ALA A 68 -5.20 5.98 -5.92
N ALA A 69 -4.86 6.71 -6.98
CA ALA A 69 -4.75 8.17 -6.94
C ALA A 69 -6.07 8.85 -6.57
N ARG A 70 -7.20 8.34 -7.11
CA ARG A 70 -8.54 8.84 -6.80
C ARG A 70 -8.95 8.47 -5.39
N ASP A 71 -8.72 7.22 -4.99
CA ASP A 71 -9.10 6.68 -3.69
C ASP A 71 -8.39 7.41 -2.54
N VAL A 72 -7.11 7.75 -2.69
CA VAL A 72 -6.40 8.55 -1.67
C VAL A 72 -7.10 9.89 -1.41
N THR A 73 -7.56 10.57 -2.45
CA THR A 73 -8.25 11.86 -2.31
C THR A 73 -9.64 11.67 -1.70
N THR A 74 -10.42 10.73 -2.23
CA THR A 74 -11.78 10.44 -1.76
C THR A 74 -11.80 9.97 -0.32
N GLU A 75 -10.91 9.05 0.06
CA GLU A 75 -10.88 8.49 1.41
C GLU A 75 -10.37 9.51 2.43
N ARG A 76 -9.42 10.39 2.07
CA ARG A 76 -9.02 11.50 2.95
C ARG A 76 -10.19 12.45 3.24
N ALA A 77 -10.97 12.81 2.21
CA ALA A 77 -12.16 13.64 2.38
C ALA A 77 -13.21 12.94 3.25
N ARG A 78 -13.42 11.63 3.04
CA ARG A 78 -14.34 10.81 3.85
C ARG A 78 -13.92 10.75 5.32
N GLN A 79 -12.63 10.58 5.60
CA GLN A 79 -12.11 10.58 6.97
C GLN A 79 -12.35 11.92 7.67
N GLN A 80 -12.08 13.03 6.98
CA GLN A 80 -12.33 14.38 7.51
C GLN A 80 -13.82 14.61 7.78
N ALA A 81 -14.70 14.23 6.85
CA ALA A 81 -16.15 14.32 7.04
C ALA A 81 -16.66 13.46 8.21
N ALA A 82 -15.96 12.37 8.54
CA ALA A 82 -16.23 11.54 9.71
C ALA A 82 -15.62 12.07 11.03
N GLY A 83 -14.98 13.24 11.01
CA GLY A 83 -14.38 13.87 12.19
C GLY A 83 -12.97 13.37 12.54
N ILE A 84 -12.31 12.58 11.67
CA ILE A 84 -10.94 12.12 11.90
C ILE A 84 -9.97 13.27 11.64
N GLN A 85 -9.21 13.64 12.66
CA GLN A 85 -8.25 14.74 12.59
C GLN A 85 -6.96 14.31 11.89
N THR A 86 -6.37 15.17 11.07
CA THR A 86 -5.01 14.92 10.56
C THR A 86 -4.01 15.47 11.57
N LEU A 87 -3.16 14.60 12.11
CA LEU A 87 -2.10 14.93 13.04
C LEU A 87 -0.78 15.09 12.29
N ARG A 88 -0.05 16.18 12.54
CA ARG A 88 1.26 16.46 11.95
C ARG A 88 2.27 16.88 12.98
N CYS A 89 3.53 16.56 12.71
CA CYS A 89 4.65 16.99 13.54
C CYS A 89 5.30 18.25 12.95
N SER A 90 6.37 18.74 13.59
CA SER A 90 7.22 19.74 12.94
C SER A 90 7.82 19.18 11.65
N PRO A 91 8.17 20.02 10.65
CA PRO A 91 8.80 19.53 9.43
C PRO A 91 10.08 18.72 9.66
N ALA A 92 10.86 19.08 10.70
CA ALA A 92 12.07 18.35 11.08
C ALA A 92 11.73 16.96 11.63
N ASP A 93 10.69 16.87 12.46
CA ASP A 93 10.24 15.59 13.01
C ASP A 93 9.59 14.70 11.95
N GLU A 94 8.88 15.26 10.97
CA GLU A 94 8.34 14.51 9.83
C GLU A 94 9.46 13.88 8.98
N GLN A 95 10.53 14.63 8.70
CA GLN A 95 11.71 14.09 8.01
C GLN A 95 12.38 12.97 8.82
N ARG A 96 12.55 13.19 10.13
CA ARG A 96 13.11 12.18 11.04
C ARG A 96 12.24 10.92 11.09
N TYR A 97 10.93 11.10 11.15
CA TYR A 97 9.94 10.03 11.16
C TYR A 97 10.01 9.18 9.90
N LEU A 98 9.99 9.81 8.72
CA LEU A 98 10.11 9.11 7.44
C LEU A 98 11.45 8.39 7.31
N LYS A 99 12.55 9.03 7.72
CA LYS A 99 13.88 8.41 7.70
C LYS A 99 13.92 7.16 8.59
N LEU A 100 13.43 7.27 9.82
CA LEU A 100 13.39 6.17 10.77
C LEU A 100 12.57 4.99 10.25
N ALA A 101 11.38 5.25 9.69
CA ALA A 101 10.54 4.22 9.10
C ALA A 101 11.26 3.52 7.93
N ASN A 102 11.83 4.27 7.00
CA ASN A 102 12.50 3.70 5.83
C ASN A 102 13.75 2.91 6.21
N ASP A 103 14.63 3.47 7.05
CA ASP A 103 15.86 2.80 7.47
C ASP A 103 15.54 1.51 8.23
N GLY A 104 14.59 1.55 9.18
CA GLY A 104 14.20 0.37 9.94
C GLY A 104 13.75 -0.80 9.07
N ALA A 105 12.95 -0.53 8.03
CA ALA A 105 12.55 -1.58 7.08
C ALA A 105 13.74 -2.10 6.26
N TRP A 106 14.56 -1.20 5.73
CA TRP A 106 15.67 -1.60 4.87
C TRP A 106 16.79 -2.33 5.61
N ASP A 107 17.04 -1.96 6.85
CA ASP A 107 18.00 -2.65 7.71
C ASP A 107 17.50 -4.06 8.02
N ALA A 108 16.22 -4.22 8.35
CA ALA A 108 15.59 -5.54 8.54
C ALA A 108 15.62 -6.41 7.27
N ILE A 109 15.39 -5.82 6.08
CA ILE A 109 15.49 -6.53 4.80
C ILE A 109 16.93 -6.97 4.52
N ALA A 110 17.91 -6.11 4.79
CA ALA A 110 19.32 -6.43 4.62
C ALA A 110 19.78 -7.54 5.57
N GLU A 111 19.30 -7.53 6.82
CA GLU A 111 19.56 -8.59 7.79
C GLU A 111 18.92 -9.92 7.37
N ALA A 112 17.64 -9.90 6.97
CA ALA A 112 16.91 -11.10 6.57
C ALA A 112 17.42 -11.72 5.26
N SER A 113 17.99 -10.91 4.37
CA SER A 113 18.54 -11.38 3.10
C SER A 113 19.85 -10.65 2.76
N PRO A 114 20.98 -10.99 3.42
CA PRO A 114 22.24 -10.27 3.21
C PRO A 114 22.73 -10.31 1.76
N LYS A 115 22.36 -11.36 1.02
CA LYS A 115 22.69 -11.52 -0.40
C LYS A 115 21.87 -10.60 -1.32
N HIS A 116 20.59 -10.38 -1.05
CA HIS A 116 19.69 -9.69 -1.97
C HIS A 116 19.17 -8.34 -1.46
N GLY A 117 19.13 -8.14 -0.15
CA GLY A 117 18.66 -6.92 0.51
C GLY A 117 19.35 -5.65 0.04
N PRO A 118 20.71 -5.60 -0.07
CA PRO A 118 21.40 -4.43 -0.59
C PRO A 118 20.95 -4.07 -2.01
N LYS A 119 20.76 -5.06 -2.88
CA LYS A 119 20.30 -4.81 -4.25
C LYS A 119 18.84 -4.37 -4.30
N LEU A 120 17.98 -4.93 -3.44
CA LEU A 120 16.60 -4.48 -3.32
C LEU A 120 16.54 -3.02 -2.83
N ARG A 121 17.37 -2.63 -1.87
CA ARG A 121 17.46 -1.24 -1.39
C ARG A 121 17.94 -0.29 -2.48
N GLU A 122 18.89 -0.69 -3.30
CA GLU A 122 19.34 0.09 -4.45
C GLU A 122 18.19 0.35 -5.45
N LEU A 123 17.38 -0.67 -5.72
CA LEU A 123 16.30 -0.61 -6.71
C LEU A 123 15.05 0.13 -6.21
N PHE A 124 14.65 -0.12 -4.96
CA PHE A 124 13.36 0.32 -4.42
C PHE A 124 13.46 1.24 -3.20
N GLY A 125 14.67 1.47 -2.68
CA GLY A 125 14.87 2.36 -1.56
C GLY A 125 14.55 3.82 -1.90
N PRO A 126 14.38 4.67 -0.88
CA PRO A 126 14.22 6.11 -1.07
C PRO A 126 15.31 6.66 -1.97
N LYS A 127 14.94 7.52 -2.93
CA LYS A 127 15.87 8.25 -3.80
C LYS A 127 16.19 9.62 -3.22
#